data_AF-A0A6G2W1R9-F1
#
_entry.id   AF-A0A6G2W1R9-F1
#
_cell.length_a   1.000
_cell.length_b   1.000
_cell.length_c   1.000
_cell.angle_alpha   90.00
_cell.angle_beta   90.00
_cell.angle_gamma   90.00
#
_symmetry.space_group_name_H-M   'P 1'
#
loop_
_entity.id
_entity.type
_entity.pdbx_description
1 polymer ?
#
loop_
_entity_poly.entity_id
_entity_poly.type
_entity_poly.pdbx_seq_one_letter_code
_entity_poly.pdbx_strand_id
1 'polypeptide(L)'
;MTAADDLDTITDRWTTLQERAGTRPSTTWPPAMGITRLMTDEERADQAAERADTAPDAPGPRPTPVDVNVLDVMTTIETGLVTAADWLANRIQRPAFTAPTGRGWNDDTHRAAVLLAAKDAADPRRWTYTGARTAPDAAEWLALRLRDAPGPFRRLDEGERQAVAAVASSGAELIRKTLGDARQRTTVPHPCPGCAGQLVVEGGDGTPPVVLCEDCGRTWTETTAGAA
;
A
#
# COMPACT_ATOMS: atom_id res chain seq x y z
N MET A 1 10.63 -12.58 3.79
CA MET A 1 9.76 -11.51 4.33
C MET A 1 8.84 -12.17 5.32
N THR A 2 8.81 -11.72 6.57
CA THR A 2 7.89 -12.24 7.58
C THR A 2 6.57 -11.46 7.53
N ALA A 3 5.49 -12.01 8.07
CA ALA A 3 4.19 -11.32 8.11
C ALA A 3 4.25 -9.98 8.88
N ALA A 4 5.14 -9.86 9.87
CA ALA A 4 5.36 -8.59 10.56
C ALA A 4 6.06 -7.57 9.66
N ASP A 5 7.01 -8.01 8.82
CA ASP A 5 7.67 -7.14 7.83
C ASP A 5 6.70 -6.68 6.72
N ASP A 6 5.75 -7.54 6.31
CA ASP A 6 4.70 -7.16 5.37
C ASP A 6 3.79 -6.05 5.95
N LEU A 7 3.47 -6.13 7.25
CA LEU A 7 2.69 -5.09 7.93
C LEU A 7 3.48 -3.79 8.10
N ASP A 8 4.77 -3.85 8.44
CA ASP A 8 5.63 -2.66 8.47
C ASP A 8 5.71 -2.01 7.08
N THR A 9 5.84 -2.83 6.03
CA THR A 9 5.83 -2.35 4.64
C THR A 9 4.54 -1.60 4.31
N ILE A 10 3.39 -2.09 4.80
CA ILE A 10 2.11 -1.41 4.61
C ILE A 10 2.10 -0.06 5.31
N THR A 11 2.53 0.01 6.57
CA THR A 11 2.61 1.26 7.33
C THR A 11 3.53 2.28 6.64
N ASP A 12 4.72 1.85 6.22
CA ASP A 12 5.72 2.73 5.60
C ASP A 12 5.29 3.25 4.22
N ARG A 13 4.63 2.41 3.42
CA ARG A 13 4.25 2.74 2.04
C ARG A 13 2.87 3.40 1.93
N TRP A 14 2.12 3.49 3.03
CA TRP A 14 0.77 4.05 3.02
C TRP A 14 0.72 5.50 2.55
N THR A 15 1.65 6.35 3.02
CA THR A 15 1.72 7.75 2.59
C THR A 15 2.02 7.86 1.09
N THR A 16 2.91 7.03 0.55
CA THR A 16 3.17 7.00 -0.90
C THR A 16 1.93 6.59 -1.69
N LEU A 17 1.13 5.65 -1.20
CA LEU A 17 -0.16 5.31 -1.82
C LEU A 17 -1.16 6.48 -1.77
N GLN A 18 -1.23 7.21 -0.64
CA GLN A 18 -2.08 8.39 -0.51
C GLN A 18 -1.67 9.49 -1.50
N GLU A 19 -0.37 9.76 -1.62
CA GLU A 19 0.17 10.69 -2.61
C GLU A 19 -0.21 10.24 -4.02
N ARG A 20 -0.01 8.96 -4.34
CA ARG A 20 -0.37 8.39 -5.64
C ARG A 20 -1.86 8.50 -5.95
N ALA A 21 -2.73 8.25 -4.97
CA ALA A 21 -4.18 8.39 -5.12
C ALA A 21 -4.59 9.84 -5.44
N GLY A 22 -3.86 10.82 -4.89
CA GLY A 22 -4.04 12.24 -5.17
C GLY A 22 -3.50 12.69 -6.53
N THR A 23 -2.79 11.83 -7.26
CA THR A 23 -2.31 12.12 -8.62
C THR A 23 -3.29 11.64 -9.68
N ARG A 24 -3.22 12.28 -10.86
CA ARG A 24 -3.93 11.81 -12.04
C ARG A 24 -3.40 10.41 -12.44
N PRO A 25 -4.26 9.46 -12.83
CA PRO A 25 -3.82 8.16 -13.30
C PRO A 25 -2.83 8.35 -14.46
N SER A 26 -1.59 7.85 -14.31
CA SER A 26 -0.62 7.84 -15.41
C SER A 26 -0.88 6.57 -16.23
N THR A 27 -1.62 6.70 -17.33
CA THR A 27 -1.95 5.58 -18.22
C THR A 27 -0.77 5.15 -19.09
N THR A 28 0.37 5.84 -19.06
CA THR A 28 1.49 5.56 -19.96
C THR A 28 2.48 4.60 -19.32
N TRP A 29 2.15 3.31 -19.34
CA TRP A 29 3.11 2.22 -19.24
C TRP A 29 3.21 1.47 -20.59
N PRO A 30 4.42 1.19 -21.12
CA PRO A 30 5.71 1.65 -20.60
C PRO A 30 5.83 3.17 -20.67
N PRO A 31 6.58 3.82 -19.75
CA PRO A 31 6.87 5.23 -19.86
C PRO A 31 7.49 5.50 -21.23
N ALA A 32 7.26 6.70 -21.77
CA ALA A 32 7.79 7.14 -23.07
C ALA A 32 9.32 7.32 -23.00
N MET A 33 10.04 6.24 -22.71
CA MET A 33 11.47 6.13 -22.47
C MET A 33 12.24 6.29 -23.78
N GLY A 34 12.19 7.48 -24.38
CA GLY A 34 12.76 7.72 -25.71
C GLY A 34 12.15 6.88 -26.83
N ILE A 35 11.11 6.08 -26.56
CA ILE A 35 10.35 5.31 -27.55
C ILE A 35 9.77 6.27 -28.60
N THR A 36 9.44 7.51 -28.22
CA THR A 36 9.06 8.58 -29.14
C THR A 36 10.09 8.88 -30.23
N ARG A 37 11.39 8.58 -30.01
CA ARG A 37 12.44 8.67 -31.04
C ARG A 37 12.46 7.48 -31.99
N LEU A 38 11.85 6.36 -31.59
CA LEU A 38 11.66 5.16 -32.39
C LEU A 38 10.31 5.16 -33.15
N MET A 39 9.36 6.00 -32.71
CA MET A 39 8.06 6.19 -33.36
C MET A 39 8.21 6.90 -34.70
N THR A 40 7.44 6.42 -35.68
CA THR A 40 7.29 7.06 -36.98
C THR A 40 6.61 8.44 -36.83
N ASP A 41 6.73 9.28 -37.85
CA ASP A 41 6.10 10.62 -37.85
C ASP A 41 4.56 10.52 -37.76
N GLU A 42 3.98 9.46 -38.33
CA GLU A 42 2.55 9.17 -38.35
C GLU A 42 2.05 8.82 -36.94
N GLU A 43 2.72 7.89 -36.26
CA GLU A 43 2.40 7.52 -34.87
C GLU A 43 2.58 8.70 -33.88
N ARG A 44 3.54 9.59 -34.15
CA ARG A 44 3.71 10.82 -33.37
C ARG A 44 2.57 11.82 -33.58
N ALA A 45 2.03 11.89 -34.79
CA ALA A 45 0.86 12.71 -35.09
C ALA A 45 -0.41 12.16 -34.43
N ASP A 46 -0.61 10.85 -34.45
CA ASP A 46 -1.75 10.18 -33.80
C ASP A 46 -1.75 10.40 -32.28
N GLN A 47 -0.60 10.23 -31.61
CA GLN A 47 -0.50 10.56 -30.18
C GLN A 47 -0.70 12.05 -29.88
N ALA A 48 -0.29 12.94 -30.78
CA ALA A 48 -0.54 14.37 -30.62
C ALA A 48 -2.04 14.69 -30.74
N ALA A 49 -2.75 13.99 -31.62
CA ALA A 49 -4.20 14.08 -31.75
C ALA A 49 -4.91 13.54 -30.50
N GLU A 50 -4.52 12.38 -29.96
CA GLU A 50 -5.07 11.84 -28.71
C GLU A 50 -4.86 12.80 -27.52
N ARG A 51 -3.70 13.45 -27.42
CA ARG A 51 -3.45 14.48 -26.39
C ARG A 51 -4.32 15.72 -26.59
N ALA A 52 -4.56 16.12 -27.83
CA ALA A 52 -5.43 17.26 -28.17
C ALA A 52 -6.90 16.96 -27.80
N ASP A 53 -7.37 15.73 -28.02
CA ASP A 53 -8.70 15.28 -27.59
C ASP A 53 -8.84 15.18 -26.07
N THR A 54 -7.71 15.08 -25.35
CA THR A 54 -7.66 15.09 -23.87
C THR A 54 -7.37 16.50 -23.30
N ALA A 55 -7.33 17.54 -24.15
CA ALA A 55 -7.04 18.91 -23.73
C ALA A 55 -8.13 19.48 -22.80
N PRO A 56 -7.80 20.45 -21.92
CA PRO A 56 -8.74 20.98 -20.93
C PRO A 56 -10.04 21.52 -21.50
N ASP A 57 -9.99 22.03 -22.74
CA ASP A 57 -11.11 22.66 -23.44
C ASP A 57 -11.85 21.69 -24.39
N ALA A 58 -11.44 20.41 -24.45
CA ALA A 58 -12.03 19.40 -25.32
C ALA A 58 -13.35 18.85 -24.73
N PRO A 59 -14.46 18.80 -25.50
CA PRO A 59 -15.71 18.20 -25.04
C PRO A 59 -15.63 16.67 -25.06
N GLY A 60 -15.59 16.03 -23.89
CA GLY A 60 -15.53 14.57 -23.73
C GLY A 60 -15.51 14.08 -22.27
N PRO A 61 -15.55 12.75 -22.02
CA PRO A 61 -15.40 12.18 -20.69
C PRO A 61 -14.05 12.57 -20.09
N ARG A 62 -14.09 13.31 -18.96
CA ARG A 62 -12.90 13.83 -18.29
C ARG A 62 -12.21 12.72 -17.47
N PRO A 63 -10.88 12.57 -17.54
CA PRO A 63 -10.15 11.75 -16.58
C PRO A 63 -10.34 12.34 -15.18
N THR A 64 -10.64 11.50 -14.19
CA THR A 64 -10.78 11.92 -12.80
C THR A 64 -9.49 12.57 -12.29
N PRO A 65 -9.57 13.62 -11.44
CA PRO A 65 -8.39 14.24 -10.83
C PRO A 65 -7.60 13.28 -9.93
N VAL A 66 -8.24 12.20 -9.50
CA VAL A 66 -7.73 11.17 -8.60
C VAL A 66 -7.66 9.81 -9.30
N ASP A 67 -6.70 8.99 -8.90
CA ASP A 67 -6.57 7.62 -9.34
C ASP A 67 -7.53 6.72 -8.54
N VAL A 68 -8.72 6.48 -9.11
CA VAL A 68 -9.79 5.69 -8.47
C VAL A 68 -9.34 4.26 -8.18
N ASN A 69 -8.50 3.66 -9.03
CA ASN A 69 -8.01 2.31 -8.82
C ASN A 69 -7.13 2.23 -7.57
N VAL A 70 -6.30 3.24 -7.32
CA VAL A 70 -5.49 3.32 -6.09
C VAL A 70 -6.38 3.48 -4.87
N LEU A 71 -7.44 4.29 -4.96
CA LEU A 71 -8.42 4.45 -3.86
C LEU A 71 -9.16 3.15 -3.56
N ASP A 72 -9.53 2.37 -4.57
CA ASP A 72 -10.18 1.06 -4.40
C ASP A 72 -9.24 0.06 -3.72
N VAL A 73 -7.95 0.06 -4.11
CA VAL A 73 -6.92 -0.76 -3.47
C VAL A 73 -6.72 -0.33 -2.01
N MET A 74 -6.62 0.96 -1.73
CA MET A 74 -6.50 1.47 -0.36
C MET A 74 -7.70 1.05 0.49
N THR A 75 -8.92 1.20 -0.03
CA THR A 75 -10.15 0.80 0.67
C THR A 75 -10.18 -0.71 0.94
N THR A 76 -9.72 -1.52 -0.03
CA THR A 76 -9.62 -2.97 0.10
C THR A 76 -8.65 -3.37 1.20
N ILE A 77 -7.44 -2.78 1.22
CA ILE A 77 -6.41 -3.04 2.23
C ILE A 77 -6.89 -2.61 3.62
N GLU A 78 -7.45 -1.40 3.74
CA GLU A 78 -7.96 -0.86 4.99
C GLU A 78 -9.06 -1.76 5.57
N THR A 79 -10.05 -2.11 4.74
CA THR A 79 -11.14 -3.00 5.15
C THR A 79 -10.59 -4.34 5.63
N GLY A 80 -9.64 -4.94 4.90
CA GLY A 80 -9.02 -6.20 5.26
C GLY A 80 -8.28 -6.15 6.60
N LEU A 81 -7.45 -5.13 6.81
CA LEU A 81 -6.65 -4.97 8.04
C LEU A 81 -7.51 -4.63 9.24
N VAL A 82 -8.46 -3.69 9.10
CA VAL A 82 -9.37 -3.31 10.19
C VAL A 82 -10.25 -4.50 10.59
N THR A 83 -10.77 -5.24 9.61
CA THR A 83 -11.56 -6.45 9.89
C THR A 83 -10.71 -7.52 10.59
N ALA A 84 -9.47 -7.73 10.16
CA ALA A 84 -8.55 -8.66 10.80
C ALA A 84 -8.21 -8.24 12.25
N ALA A 85 -7.98 -6.95 12.47
CA ALA A 85 -7.72 -6.38 13.79
C ALA A 85 -8.93 -6.55 14.72
N ASP A 86 -10.14 -6.26 14.24
CA ASP A 86 -11.39 -6.46 14.99
C ASP A 86 -11.63 -7.92 15.34
N TRP A 87 -11.48 -8.82 14.36
CA TRP A 87 -11.62 -10.25 14.56
C TRP A 87 -10.61 -10.77 15.60
N LEU A 88 -9.34 -10.38 15.47
CA LEU A 88 -8.30 -10.84 16.37
C LEU A 88 -8.48 -10.26 17.77
N ALA A 89 -8.74 -8.95 17.88
CA ALA A 89 -8.98 -8.29 19.16
C ALA A 89 -10.11 -8.97 19.93
N ASN A 90 -11.23 -9.29 19.27
CA ASN A 90 -12.34 -10.00 19.90
C ASN A 90 -11.95 -11.39 20.47
N ARG A 91 -10.90 -12.03 19.93
CA ARG A 91 -10.44 -13.37 20.33
C ARG A 91 -9.34 -13.37 21.37
N ILE A 92 -8.41 -12.40 21.29
CA ILE A 92 -7.19 -12.41 22.10
C ILE A 92 -7.20 -11.35 23.20
N GLN A 93 -7.95 -10.26 23.03
CA GLN A 93 -8.00 -9.16 23.99
C GLN A 93 -8.83 -9.57 25.19
N ARG A 94 -8.22 -9.50 26.37
CA ARG A 94 -8.94 -9.70 27.63
C ARG A 94 -10.01 -8.61 27.78
N PRO A 95 -11.19 -8.92 28.35
CA PRO A 95 -12.13 -7.89 28.75
C PRO A 95 -11.47 -6.77 29.57
N ALA A 96 -11.98 -5.54 29.44
CA ALA A 96 -11.53 -4.44 30.28
C ALA A 96 -11.75 -4.79 31.76
N PHE A 97 -10.79 -4.44 32.61
CA PHE A 97 -10.93 -4.62 34.04
C PHE A 97 -12.03 -3.72 34.56
N THR A 98 -13.00 -4.31 35.27
CA THR A 98 -14.08 -3.58 35.92
C THR A 98 -13.87 -3.62 37.43
N ALA A 99 -13.94 -2.45 38.07
CA ALA A 99 -13.87 -2.37 39.53
C ALA A 99 -15.08 -3.09 40.16
N PRO A 100 -14.89 -3.91 41.22
CA PRO A 100 -16.00 -4.55 41.91
C PRO A 100 -16.99 -3.53 42.48
N THR A 101 -18.29 -3.81 42.32
CA THR A 101 -19.39 -3.04 42.93
C THR A 101 -19.89 -3.75 44.19
N GLY A 102 -20.09 -3.03 45.30
CA GLY A 102 -20.52 -3.65 46.58
C GLY A 102 -20.33 -2.79 47.84
N ARG A 103 -20.58 -3.38 49.02
CA ARG A 103 -20.32 -2.74 50.33
C ARG A 103 -18.83 -2.35 50.44
N GLY A 104 -18.54 -1.15 50.92
CA GLY A 104 -17.17 -0.63 51.03
C GLY A 104 -16.72 0.27 49.87
N TRP A 105 -17.62 0.61 48.94
CA TRP A 105 -17.38 1.46 47.75
C TRP A 105 -16.58 2.76 47.97
N ASN A 106 -16.49 3.28 49.19
CA ASN A 106 -15.74 4.50 49.49
C ASN A 106 -14.36 4.26 50.10
N ASP A 107 -13.90 3.00 50.20
CA ASP A 107 -12.56 2.69 50.71
C ASP A 107 -11.45 2.96 49.67
N ASP A 108 -10.23 3.07 50.15
CA ASP A 108 -9.07 3.36 49.30
C ASP A 108 -8.76 2.22 48.32
N THR A 109 -9.13 0.99 48.68
CA THR A 109 -9.01 -0.20 47.81
C THR A 109 -9.91 -0.07 46.59
N HIS A 110 -11.16 0.36 46.78
CA HIS A 110 -12.11 0.59 45.72
C HIS A 110 -11.66 1.74 44.83
N ARG A 111 -11.19 2.85 45.41
CA ARG A 111 -10.60 3.96 44.63
C ARG A 111 -9.42 3.48 43.78
N ALA A 112 -8.52 2.66 44.33
CA ALA A 112 -7.42 2.08 43.59
C ALA A 112 -7.90 1.16 42.44
N ALA A 113 -8.94 0.35 42.69
CA ALA A 113 -9.54 -0.50 41.66
C ALA A 113 -10.20 0.30 40.53
N VAL A 114 -10.89 1.40 40.85
CA VAL A 114 -11.48 2.32 39.85
C VAL A 114 -10.39 2.99 39.02
N LEU A 115 -9.31 3.45 39.64
CA LEU A 115 -8.17 4.01 38.91
C LEU A 115 -7.51 2.96 38.01
N LEU A 116 -7.39 1.71 38.47
CA LEU A 116 -6.88 0.62 37.65
C LEU A 116 -7.80 0.31 36.46
N ALA A 117 -9.12 0.28 36.67
CA ALA A 117 -10.11 0.10 35.61
C ALA A 117 -10.04 1.21 34.57
N ALA A 118 -9.93 2.46 35.00
CA ALA A 118 -9.77 3.61 34.09
C ALA A 118 -8.46 3.52 33.28
N LYS A 119 -7.35 3.14 33.92
CA LYS A 119 -6.06 2.94 33.23
C LYS A 119 -6.08 1.78 32.24
N ASP A 120 -6.69 0.65 32.62
CA ASP A 120 -6.79 -0.53 31.76
C ASP A 120 -7.72 -0.26 30.56
N ALA A 121 -8.83 0.45 30.76
CA ALA A 121 -9.73 0.85 29.68
C ALA A 121 -9.09 1.86 28.71
N ALA A 122 -8.25 2.77 29.23
CA ALA A 122 -7.53 3.76 28.43
C ALA A 122 -6.16 3.28 27.93
N ASP A 123 -5.81 1.99 28.07
CA ASP A 123 -4.53 1.47 27.59
C ASP A 123 -4.45 1.61 26.05
N PRO A 124 -3.52 2.40 25.50
CA PRO A 124 -3.41 2.64 24.06
C PRO A 124 -3.08 1.37 23.28
N ARG A 125 -2.60 0.31 23.94
CA ARG A 125 -2.37 -0.97 23.28
C ARG A 125 -3.66 -1.68 22.92
N ARG A 126 -4.78 -1.42 23.61
CA ARG A 126 -6.08 -2.03 23.34
C ARG A 126 -6.60 -1.58 21.99
N TRP A 127 -6.99 -2.55 21.16
CA TRP A 127 -7.74 -2.24 19.95
C TRP A 127 -9.16 -1.85 20.36
N THR A 128 -9.46 -0.56 20.21
CA THR A 128 -10.77 0.02 20.49
C THR A 128 -11.08 1.06 19.42
N TYR A 129 -12.36 1.27 19.14
CA TYR A 129 -12.75 2.33 18.23
C TYR A 129 -12.75 3.67 18.99
N THR A 130 -11.80 4.55 18.68
CA THR A 130 -11.65 5.88 19.30
C THR A 130 -12.07 7.04 18.39
N GLY A 131 -12.63 6.73 17.21
CA GLY A 131 -13.15 7.72 16.26
C GLY A 131 -12.66 7.53 14.82
N ALA A 132 -11.50 6.88 14.64
CA ALA A 132 -10.99 6.46 13.33
C ALA A 132 -10.31 5.09 13.45
N ARG A 133 -10.34 4.32 12.37
CA ARG A 133 -9.58 3.07 12.21
C ARG A 133 -8.98 3.09 10.83
N THR A 134 -7.68 3.33 10.77
CA THR A 134 -6.96 3.43 9.51
C THR A 134 -6.16 2.16 9.25
N ALA A 135 -5.80 1.92 7.99
CA ALA A 135 -4.93 0.80 7.63
C ALA A 135 -3.59 0.80 8.40
N PRO A 136 -2.86 1.93 8.53
CA PRO A 136 -1.62 1.98 9.31
C PRO A 136 -1.81 1.59 10.78
N ASP A 137 -2.84 2.14 11.45
CA ASP A 137 -3.09 1.84 12.87
C ASP A 137 -3.37 0.34 13.08
N ALA A 138 -4.17 -0.25 12.18
CA ALA A 138 -4.47 -1.68 12.21
C ALA A 138 -3.22 -2.53 11.92
N ALA A 139 -2.40 -2.12 10.94
CA ALA A 139 -1.17 -2.82 10.58
C ALA A 139 -0.15 -2.82 11.73
N GLU A 140 0.10 -1.65 12.34
CA GLU A 140 1.00 -1.53 13.49
C GLU A 140 0.51 -2.39 14.67
N TRP A 141 -0.79 -2.31 14.97
CA TRP A 141 -1.38 -3.09 16.05
C TRP A 141 -1.21 -4.61 15.83
N LEU A 142 -1.50 -5.10 14.62
CA LEU A 142 -1.33 -6.50 14.24
C LEU A 142 0.14 -6.93 14.26
N ALA A 143 1.07 -6.07 13.82
CA ALA A 143 2.50 -6.37 13.81
C ALA A 143 3.03 -6.56 15.23
N LEU A 144 2.60 -5.73 16.18
CA LEU A 144 2.91 -5.90 17.60
C LEU A 144 2.39 -7.22 18.16
N ARG A 145 1.22 -7.71 17.69
CA ARG A 145 0.68 -9.01 18.12
C ARG A 145 1.53 -10.17 17.59
N LEU A 146 1.96 -10.12 16.33
CA LEU A 146 2.84 -11.12 15.74
C LEU A 146 4.20 -11.20 16.46
N ARG A 147 4.69 -10.05 16.96
CA ARG A 147 5.93 -9.93 17.75
C ARG A 147 5.77 -10.28 19.24
N ASP A 148 4.61 -10.79 19.65
CA ASP A 148 4.30 -11.11 21.06
C ASP A 148 4.51 -9.94 22.03
N ALA A 149 4.24 -8.71 21.59
CA ALA A 149 4.37 -7.53 22.43
C ALA A 149 3.43 -7.61 23.65
N PRO A 150 3.92 -7.24 24.86
CA PRO A 150 3.14 -7.35 26.08
C PRO A 150 1.90 -6.45 26.04
N GLY A 151 0.86 -6.84 26.79
CA GLY A 151 -0.38 -6.07 26.90
C GLY A 151 -1.55 -6.91 27.41
N PRO A 152 -2.78 -6.37 27.37
CA PRO A 152 -4.00 -7.04 27.81
C PRO A 152 -4.48 -8.14 26.83
N PHE A 153 -3.56 -8.97 26.34
CA PHE A 153 -3.80 -9.98 25.31
C PHE A 153 -3.15 -11.29 25.70
N ARG A 154 -3.75 -12.40 25.29
CA ARG A 154 -3.03 -13.68 25.25
C ARG A 154 -2.12 -13.74 24.02
N ARG A 155 -1.16 -14.67 24.04
CA ARG A 155 -0.36 -15.01 22.86
C ARG A 155 -1.25 -15.62 21.77
N LEU A 156 -0.84 -15.37 20.53
CA LEU A 156 -1.51 -15.93 19.35
C LEU A 156 -1.17 -17.41 19.23
N ASP A 157 -2.19 -18.20 18.87
CA ASP A 157 -1.96 -19.54 18.37
C ASP A 157 -1.48 -19.51 16.90
N GLU A 158 -1.08 -20.67 16.38
CA GLU A 158 -0.54 -20.77 15.02
C GLU A 158 -1.59 -20.44 13.94
N GLY A 159 -2.86 -20.82 14.15
CA GLY A 159 -3.92 -20.53 13.19
C GLY A 159 -4.22 -19.03 13.11
N GLU A 160 -4.18 -18.33 14.23
CA GLU A 160 -4.32 -16.88 14.32
C GLU A 160 -3.16 -16.15 13.66
N ARG A 161 -1.92 -16.65 13.85
CA ARG A 161 -0.74 -16.11 13.15
C ARG A 161 -0.87 -16.27 11.64
N GLN A 162 -1.29 -17.45 11.17
CA GLN A 162 -1.46 -17.72 9.74
C GLN A 162 -2.57 -16.87 9.12
N ALA A 163 -3.69 -16.68 9.82
CA ALA A 163 -4.78 -15.83 9.35
C ALA A 163 -4.33 -14.37 9.17
N VAL A 164 -3.60 -13.82 10.15
CA VAL A 164 -3.04 -12.46 10.06
C VAL A 164 -1.98 -12.38 8.95
N ALA A 165 -1.12 -13.40 8.82
CA ALA A 165 -0.10 -13.46 7.78
C ALA A 165 -0.69 -13.46 6.36
N ALA A 166 -1.82 -14.14 6.15
CA ALA A 166 -2.50 -14.14 4.85
C ALA A 166 -3.00 -12.74 4.47
N VAL A 167 -3.59 -12.01 5.42
CA VAL A 167 -4.06 -10.63 5.20
C VAL A 167 -2.87 -9.69 4.96
N ALA A 168 -1.82 -9.80 5.77
CA ALA A 168 -0.61 -8.98 5.65
C ALA A 168 0.07 -9.16 4.29
N SER A 169 0.33 -10.40 3.88
CA SER A 169 0.98 -10.71 2.60
C SER A 169 0.15 -10.25 1.41
N SER A 170 -1.16 -10.48 1.43
CA SER A 170 -2.09 -10.03 0.39
C SER A 170 -2.11 -8.50 0.28
N GLY A 171 -2.16 -7.80 1.42
CA GLY A 171 -2.11 -6.34 1.48
C GLY A 171 -0.79 -5.80 0.91
N ALA A 172 0.35 -6.31 1.37
CA ALA A 172 1.66 -5.90 0.90
C ALA A 172 1.86 -6.18 -0.60
N GLU A 173 1.33 -7.29 -1.11
CA GLU A 173 1.35 -7.59 -2.54
C GLU A 173 0.52 -6.60 -3.36
N LEU A 174 -0.66 -6.21 -2.88
CA LEU A 174 -1.48 -5.18 -3.52
C LEU A 174 -0.76 -3.83 -3.56
N ILE A 175 -0.09 -3.43 -2.47
CA ILE A 175 0.72 -2.20 -2.44
C ILE A 175 1.82 -2.26 -3.49
N ARG A 176 2.61 -3.33 -3.50
CA ARG A 176 3.72 -3.50 -4.45
C ARG A 176 3.25 -3.46 -5.90
N LYS A 177 2.13 -4.11 -6.21
CA LYS A 177 1.53 -4.08 -7.55
C LYS A 177 1.06 -2.68 -7.93
N THR A 178 0.35 -2.00 -7.03
CA THR A 178 -0.25 -0.69 -7.30
C THR A 178 0.77 0.43 -7.42
N LEU A 179 1.83 0.40 -6.61
CA LEU A 179 2.93 1.36 -6.72
C LEU A 179 3.87 1.09 -7.91
N GLY A 180 3.67 -0.01 -8.64
CA GLY A 180 4.57 -0.42 -9.72
C GLY A 180 5.93 -0.88 -9.20
N ASP A 181 6.05 -1.18 -7.90
CA ASP A 181 7.24 -1.80 -7.32
C ASP A 181 7.38 -3.24 -7.83
N ALA A 182 6.31 -3.88 -8.30
CA ALA A 182 6.45 -5.16 -8.98
C ALA A 182 7.25 -5.01 -10.28
N ARG A 183 8.36 -5.75 -10.41
CA ARG A 183 9.13 -5.85 -11.66
C ARG A 183 8.21 -6.18 -12.84
N GLN A 184 8.04 -5.23 -13.74
CA GLN A 184 7.32 -5.38 -15.00
C GLN A 184 8.33 -5.51 -16.14
N ARG A 185 8.13 -6.52 -16.98
CA ARG A 185 8.86 -6.73 -18.23
C ARG A 185 7.87 -6.71 -19.39
N THR A 186 8.06 -5.82 -20.35
CA THR A 186 7.18 -5.68 -21.51
C THR A 186 8.00 -5.62 -22.79
N THR A 187 7.59 -6.37 -23.80
CA THR A 187 8.20 -6.32 -25.14
C THR A 187 7.87 -5.00 -25.80
N VAL A 188 8.89 -4.31 -26.31
CA VAL A 188 8.73 -3.10 -27.11
C VAL A 188 8.41 -3.52 -28.55
N PRO A 189 7.39 -2.93 -29.20
CA PRO A 189 7.01 -3.28 -30.57
C PRO A 189 8.01 -2.79 -31.64
N HIS A 190 9.13 -2.20 -31.23
CA HIS A 190 10.19 -1.72 -32.12
C HIS A 190 11.43 -2.61 -32.04
N PRO A 191 12.04 -2.98 -33.18
CA PRO A 191 13.28 -3.73 -33.20
C PRO A 191 14.47 -2.87 -32.77
N CYS A 192 15.52 -3.50 -32.27
CA CYS A 192 16.75 -2.83 -31.89
C CYS A 192 17.40 -2.14 -33.09
N PRO A 193 17.74 -0.83 -33.01
CA PRO A 193 18.36 -0.11 -34.13
C PRO A 193 19.77 -0.62 -34.48
N GLY A 194 20.41 -1.38 -33.58
CA GLY A 194 21.77 -1.90 -33.78
C GLY A 194 21.84 -3.32 -34.34
N CYS A 195 20.84 -4.17 -34.08
CA CYS A 195 20.87 -5.58 -34.45
C CYS A 195 19.53 -6.15 -34.93
N ALA A 196 18.50 -5.30 -35.05
CA ALA A 196 17.12 -5.68 -35.33
C ALA A 196 16.47 -6.65 -34.32
N GLY A 197 17.13 -6.87 -33.17
CA GLY A 197 16.68 -7.79 -32.13
C GLY A 197 15.51 -7.30 -31.28
N GLN A 198 14.93 -8.18 -30.48
CA GLN A 198 13.79 -7.84 -29.61
C GLN A 198 14.22 -6.90 -28.49
N LEU A 199 13.46 -5.82 -28.32
CA LEU A 199 13.63 -4.87 -27.22
C LEU A 199 12.63 -5.21 -26.10
N VAL A 200 13.08 -5.14 -24.84
CA VAL A 200 12.23 -5.29 -23.65
C VAL A 200 12.47 -4.11 -22.71
N VAL A 201 11.38 -3.59 -22.14
CA VAL A 201 11.45 -2.63 -21.02
C VAL A 201 11.35 -3.44 -19.73
N GLU A 202 12.34 -3.30 -18.87
CA GLU A 202 12.30 -3.79 -17.48
C GLU A 202 12.23 -2.60 -16.53
N GLY A 203 11.26 -2.58 -15.61
CA GLY A 203 11.18 -1.55 -14.59
C GLY A 203 10.38 -2.03 -13.38
N GLY A 204 10.48 -1.31 -12.28
CA GLY A 204 9.87 -1.66 -11.00
C GLY A 204 10.87 -1.57 -9.85
N ASP A 205 10.46 -1.99 -8.66
CA ASP A 205 11.23 -1.95 -7.41
C ASP A 205 11.83 -0.55 -7.10
N GLY A 206 11.10 0.54 -7.41
CA GLY A 206 11.61 1.91 -7.26
C GLY A 206 12.82 2.26 -8.14
N THR A 207 13.18 1.38 -9.09
CA THR A 207 14.31 1.56 -9.99
C THR A 207 13.80 2.21 -11.30
N PRO A 208 14.53 3.18 -11.87
CA PRO A 208 14.18 3.74 -13.17
C PRO A 208 14.09 2.61 -14.21
N PRO A 209 13.03 2.59 -15.05
CA PRO A 209 12.90 1.57 -16.08
C PRO A 209 14.10 1.63 -17.04
N VAL A 210 14.51 0.46 -17.52
CA VAL A 210 15.61 0.27 -18.45
C VAL A 210 15.06 -0.47 -19.67
N VAL A 211 15.33 0.06 -20.86
CA VAL A 211 15.10 -0.69 -22.10
C VAL A 211 16.36 -1.48 -22.41
N LEU A 212 16.26 -2.76 -22.70
CA LEU A 212 17.38 -3.60 -23.11
C LEU A 212 17.05 -4.39 -24.37
N CYS A 213 18.05 -4.64 -25.20
CA CYS A 213 17.95 -5.57 -26.31
C CYS A 213 18.38 -6.97 -25.87
N GLU A 214 17.53 -7.96 -26.08
CA GLU A 214 17.81 -9.35 -25.68
C GLU A 214 18.95 -9.97 -26.50
N ASP A 215 19.13 -9.53 -27.75
CA ASP A 215 20.11 -10.13 -28.67
C ASP A 215 21.50 -9.49 -28.60
N CYS A 216 21.58 -8.16 -28.47
CA CYS A 216 22.86 -7.44 -28.45
C CYS A 216 23.24 -6.82 -27.10
N GLY A 217 22.37 -6.92 -26.09
CA GLY A 217 22.64 -6.44 -24.73
C GLY A 217 22.75 -4.92 -24.57
N ARG A 218 22.44 -4.12 -25.61
CA ARG A 218 22.40 -2.66 -25.47
C ARG A 218 21.28 -2.25 -24.53
N THR A 219 21.59 -1.30 -23.66
CA THR A 219 20.64 -0.74 -22.71
C THR A 219 20.44 0.75 -22.96
N TRP A 220 19.21 1.21 -22.80
CA TRP A 220 18.83 2.61 -22.81
C TRP A 220 18.18 2.95 -21.48
N THR A 221 18.73 3.96 -20.80
CA THR A 221 18.19 4.54 -19.57
C THR A 221 17.77 5.98 -19.87
N GLU A 222 16.82 6.51 -19.12
CA GLU A 222 16.56 7.96 -19.17
C GLU A 222 17.81 8.70 -18.65
N THR A 223 18.39 9.57 -19.48
CA THR A 223 19.19 10.66 -18.93
C THR A 223 18.18 11.66 -18.42
N THR A 224 18.06 11.80 -17.10
CA THR A 224 17.24 12.84 -16.48
C THR A 224 17.78 14.19 -16.95
N ALA A 225 17.12 14.77 -17.96
CA ALA A 225 17.38 16.13 -18.37
C ALA A 225 16.87 17.01 -17.23
N GLY A 226 17.81 17.66 -16.54
CA GLY A 226 17.55 18.44 -15.34
C GLY A 226 16.43 19.46 -15.54
N ALA A 227 15.60 19.58 -14.50
CA ALA A 227 14.70 20.70 -14.31
C ALA A 227 15.49 22.02 -14.40
N ALA A 228 15.07 22.89 -15.29
CA ALA A 228 15.39 24.31 -15.32
C ALA A 228 14.09 25.09 -15.50
#